data_AF-A0A075JUA4-F1
#
_entry.id   AF-A0A075JUA4-F1
#
_cell.length_a   1.000
_cell.length_b   1.000
_cell.length_c   1.000
_cell.angle_alpha   90.00
_cell.angle_beta   90.00
_cell.angle_gamma   90.00
#
_symmetry.space_group_name_H-M   'P 1'
#
loop_
_entity.id
_entity.type
_entity.pdbx_description
1 polymer ?
#
loop_
_entity_poly.entity_id
_entity_poly.type
_entity_poly.pdbx_seq_one_letter_code
_entity_poly.pdbx_strand_id
1 'polypeptide(L)'
;MSKWFYINFLGVTVVIWSLFNQTPVSVYVWFGYVGALLIIFNWTRHAVFSTIRDSSIRKRKVRLATLSKKILPYHKWVGTLALVVVLIHGTLVIERYGFQWGYPKMMAGIITASILILQVTTGWMRLYRPTVKKRKTHIYSGMTLFFLLVLHIIL
;
A
#
# COMPACT_ATOMS: atom_id res chain seq x y z
N MET A 1 -1.21 -13.52 -16.99
CA MET A 1 -1.71 -12.77 -15.81
C MET A 1 -1.46 -11.29 -16.04
N SER A 2 -2.16 -10.37 -15.36
CA SER A 2 -1.89 -8.94 -15.56
C SER A 2 -0.46 -8.58 -15.15
N LYS A 3 0.20 -7.68 -15.90
CA LYS A 3 1.56 -7.20 -15.61
C LYS A 3 1.74 -6.68 -14.17
N TRP A 4 0.66 -6.16 -13.60
CA TRP A 4 0.61 -5.64 -12.24
C TRP A 4 0.84 -6.71 -11.16
N PHE A 5 0.58 -7.99 -11.44
CA PHE A 5 0.94 -9.06 -10.50
C PHE A 5 2.46 -9.20 -10.36
N TYR A 6 3.21 -9.06 -11.46
CA TYR A 6 4.68 -9.10 -11.41
C TYR A 6 5.25 -7.87 -10.69
N ILE A 7 4.66 -6.69 -10.91
CA ILE A 7 5.05 -5.48 -10.18
C ILE A 7 4.78 -5.63 -8.68
N ASN A 8 3.61 -6.18 -8.31
CA ASN A 8 3.28 -6.44 -6.90
C ASN A 8 4.25 -7.45 -6.27
N PHE A 9 4.58 -8.52 -7.01
CA PHE A 9 5.55 -9.52 -6.58
C PHE A 9 6.94 -8.92 -6.38
N LEU A 10 7.40 -8.07 -7.30
CA LEU A 10 8.66 -7.33 -7.16
C LEU A 10 8.67 -6.47 -5.88
N GLY A 11 7.54 -5.81 -5.55
CA GLY A 11 7.41 -5.07 -4.30
C GLY A 11 7.58 -5.96 -3.05
N VAL A 12 7.01 -7.16 -3.05
CA VAL A 12 7.22 -8.16 -1.98
C VAL A 12 8.70 -8.57 -1.91
N THR A 13 9.33 -8.84 -3.06
CA THR A 13 10.76 -9.19 -3.11
C THR A 13 11.63 -8.08 -2.53
N VAL A 14 11.32 -6.80 -2.81
CA VAL A 14 12.04 -5.66 -2.22
C VAL A 14 11.90 -5.62 -0.70
N VAL A 15 10.69 -5.88 -0.17
CA VAL A 15 10.47 -5.98 1.29
C VAL A 15 11.32 -7.09 1.90
N ILE A 16 11.28 -8.29 1.30
CA ILE A 16 12.03 -9.45 1.79
C ILE A 16 13.54 -9.20 1.72
N TRP A 17 14.04 -8.67 0.60
CA TRP A 17 15.45 -8.31 0.43
C TRP A 17 15.91 -7.30 1.49
N SER A 18 15.12 -6.24 1.72
CA SER A 18 15.41 -5.24 2.75
C SER A 18 15.46 -5.85 4.15
N LEU A 19 14.53 -6.76 4.47
CA LEU A 19 14.48 -7.46 5.75
C LEU A 19 15.77 -8.25 6.02
N PHE A 20 16.27 -8.98 5.03
CA PHE A 20 17.51 -9.75 5.15
C PHE A 20 18.75 -8.87 5.31
N ASN A 21 18.77 -7.66 4.75
CA ASN A 21 19.90 -6.73 4.89
C ASN A 21 19.94 -6.00 6.23
N GLN A 22 18.86 -6.03 7.01
CA GLN A 22 18.74 -5.31 8.29
C GLN A 22 18.75 -6.23 9.51
N THR A 23 19.25 -7.47 9.41
CA THR A 23 19.31 -8.40 10.54
C THR A 23 20.47 -8.06 11.49
N PRO A 24 20.24 -7.88 12.82
CA PRO A 24 18.97 -8.04 13.54
C PRO A 24 18.02 -6.85 13.41
N VAL A 25 16.73 -7.16 13.20
CA VAL A 25 15.69 -6.16 12.94
C VAL A 25 15.09 -5.66 14.24
N SER A 26 15.16 -4.35 14.46
CA SER A 26 14.57 -3.70 15.63
C SER A 26 13.04 -3.64 15.57
N VAL A 27 12.39 -3.58 16.74
CA VAL A 27 10.91 -3.58 16.87
C VAL A 27 10.25 -2.47 16.05
N TYR A 28 10.79 -1.25 16.02
CA TYR A 28 10.19 -0.16 15.26
C TYR A 28 10.25 -0.42 13.74
N VAL A 29 11.29 -1.11 13.25
CA VAL A 29 11.39 -1.52 11.84
C VAL A 29 10.40 -2.65 11.51
N TRP A 30 10.11 -3.55 12.45
CA TRP A 30 9.06 -4.57 12.26
C TRP A 30 7.68 -3.96 11.96
N PHE A 31 7.29 -2.89 12.67
CA PHE A 31 6.06 -2.15 12.32
C PHE A 31 6.10 -1.64 10.88
N GLY A 32 7.26 -1.13 10.42
CA GLY A 32 7.46 -0.71 9.03
C GLY A 32 7.21 -1.85 8.02
N TYR A 33 7.80 -3.02 8.25
CA TYR A 33 7.61 -4.18 7.38
C TYR A 33 6.17 -4.71 7.37
N VAL A 34 5.53 -4.80 8.53
CA VAL A 34 4.10 -5.18 8.62
C VAL A 34 3.26 -4.16 7.84
N GLY A 35 3.49 -2.87 8.04
CA GLY A 35 2.80 -1.81 7.30
C GLY A 35 2.99 -1.93 5.79
N ALA A 36 4.21 -2.18 5.33
CA ALA A 36 4.54 -2.39 3.93
C ALA A 36 3.77 -3.58 3.32
N LEU A 37 3.74 -4.72 4.01
CA LEU A 37 3.01 -5.91 3.55
C LEU A 37 1.50 -5.66 3.48
N LEU A 38 0.91 -4.95 4.44
CA LEU A 38 -0.51 -4.59 4.40
C LEU A 38 -0.84 -3.66 3.21
N ILE A 39 0.05 -2.70 2.90
CA ILE A 39 -0.08 -1.82 1.74
C ILE A 39 -0.01 -2.62 0.43
N ILE A 40 1.00 -3.47 0.28
CA ILE A 40 1.20 -4.32 -0.91
C ILE A 40 0.03 -5.30 -1.10
N PHE A 41 -0.42 -5.94 -0.02
CA PHE A 41 -1.61 -6.79 -0.04
C PHE A 41 -2.82 -6.03 -0.59
N ASN A 42 -3.07 -4.82 -0.08
CA ASN A 42 -4.16 -3.97 -0.56
C ASN A 42 -4.00 -3.54 -2.02
N TRP A 43 -2.77 -3.30 -2.46
CA TRP A 43 -2.46 -2.90 -3.83
C TRP A 43 -2.72 -4.00 -4.85
N THR A 44 -2.67 -5.27 -4.44
CA THR A 44 -3.04 -6.46 -5.25
C THR A 44 -4.38 -6.31 -5.98
N ARG A 45 -5.33 -5.52 -5.43
CA ARG A 45 -6.61 -5.25 -6.09
C ARG A 45 -6.46 -4.58 -7.44
N HIS A 46 -5.44 -3.75 -7.64
CA HIS A 46 -5.16 -3.15 -8.94
C HIS A 46 -4.89 -4.23 -10.00
N ALA A 47 -4.07 -5.22 -9.67
CA ALA A 47 -3.78 -6.35 -10.55
C ALA A 47 -5.01 -7.21 -10.84
N VAL A 48 -5.87 -7.44 -9.83
CA VAL A 48 -7.13 -8.16 -10.00
C VAL A 48 -8.08 -7.39 -10.93
N PHE A 49 -8.28 -6.09 -10.73
CA PHE A 49 -9.17 -5.28 -11.57
C PHE A 49 -8.65 -5.12 -12.99
N SER A 50 -7.33 -5.03 -13.20
CA SER A 50 -6.78 -5.10 -14.56
C SER A 50 -7.09 -6.46 -15.20
N THR A 51 -6.84 -7.56 -14.48
CA THR A 51 -7.15 -8.91 -14.97
C THR A 51 -8.64 -9.07 -15.35
N ILE A 52 -9.56 -8.47 -14.61
CA ILE A 52 -10.99 -8.47 -14.96
C ILE A 52 -11.26 -7.72 -16.27
N ARG A 53 -10.65 -6.53 -16.46
CA ARG A 53 -10.84 -5.72 -17.67
C ARG A 53 -10.28 -6.43 -18.90
N ASP A 54 -9.08 -6.98 -18.76
CA ASP A 54 -8.27 -7.50 -19.87
C ASP A 54 -8.62 -8.95 -20.25
N SER A 55 -9.37 -9.68 -19.42
CA SER A 55 -9.75 -11.06 -19.73
C SER A 55 -10.74 -11.11 -20.91
N SER A 56 -10.62 -12.09 -21.80
CA SER A 56 -11.66 -12.38 -22.81
C SER A 56 -12.76 -13.32 -22.28
N ILE A 57 -12.44 -14.11 -21.24
CA ILE A 57 -13.30 -15.19 -20.74
C ILE A 57 -14.33 -14.64 -19.72
N ARG A 58 -15.61 -14.62 -20.09
CA ARG A 58 -16.71 -14.12 -19.23
C ARG A 58 -16.77 -14.81 -17.86
N LYS A 59 -16.68 -16.15 -17.82
CA LYS A 59 -16.72 -16.93 -16.57
C LYS A 59 -15.64 -16.47 -15.57
N ARG A 60 -14.45 -16.16 -16.07
CA ARG A 60 -13.33 -15.65 -15.26
C ARG A 60 -13.60 -14.23 -14.74
N LYS A 61 -14.13 -13.34 -15.59
CA LYS A 61 -14.53 -11.97 -15.15
C LYS A 61 -15.54 -12.02 -14.01
N VAL A 62 -16.59 -12.81 -14.17
CA VAL A 62 -17.65 -12.95 -13.15
C VAL A 62 -17.06 -13.48 -11.84
N ARG A 63 -16.27 -14.57 -11.91
CA ARG A 63 -15.62 -15.14 -10.71
C ARG A 63 -14.77 -14.11 -9.96
N LEU A 64 -13.87 -13.41 -10.66
CA LEU A 64 -12.98 -12.43 -10.06
C LEU A 64 -13.73 -11.19 -9.56
N ALA A 65 -14.77 -10.73 -10.26
CA ALA A 65 -15.59 -9.61 -9.83
C ALA A 65 -16.38 -9.95 -8.56
N THR A 66 -16.97 -11.14 -8.48
CA THR A 66 -17.68 -11.62 -7.29
C THR A 66 -16.75 -11.73 -6.09
N LEU A 67 -15.55 -12.32 -6.28
CA LEU A 67 -14.53 -12.37 -5.23
C LEU A 67 -14.10 -10.95 -4.80
N SER A 68 -13.87 -10.05 -5.75
CA SER A 68 -13.47 -8.67 -5.47
C SER A 68 -14.52 -7.91 -4.67
N LYS A 69 -15.82 -8.16 -4.91
CA LYS A 69 -16.92 -7.59 -4.12
C LYS A 69 -16.90 -8.09 -2.67
N LYS A 70 -16.69 -9.41 -2.46
CA LYS A 70 -16.60 -10.01 -1.11
C LYS A 70 -15.43 -9.46 -0.29
N ILE A 71 -14.29 -9.18 -0.93
CA ILE A 71 -13.06 -8.69 -0.26
C ILE A 71 -13.11 -7.15 0.00
N LEU A 72 -14.06 -6.43 -0.61
CA LEU A 72 -14.12 -4.97 -0.52
C LEU A 72 -14.16 -4.40 0.92
N PRO A 73 -14.92 -4.97 1.88
CA PRO A 73 -14.89 -4.50 3.27
C PRO A 73 -13.50 -4.65 3.89
N TYR A 74 -12.88 -5.82 3.73
CA TYR A 74 -11.54 -6.12 4.25
C TYR A 74 -10.49 -5.18 3.68
N HIS A 75 -10.54 -4.86 2.39
CA HIS A 75 -9.61 -3.90 1.78
C HIS A 75 -9.57 -2.55 2.52
N LYS A 76 -10.74 -2.02 2.91
CA LYS A 76 -10.82 -0.74 3.64
C LYS A 76 -10.22 -0.86 5.04
N TRP A 77 -10.57 -1.92 5.76
CA TRP A 77 -10.07 -2.17 7.11
C TRP A 77 -8.57 -2.45 7.12
N VAL A 78 -8.07 -3.26 6.19
CA VAL A 78 -6.62 -3.49 6.02
C VAL A 78 -5.89 -2.19 5.68
N GLY A 79 -6.50 -1.29 4.90
CA GLY A 79 -5.89 0.01 4.61
C GLY A 79 -5.80 0.90 5.84
N THR A 80 -6.84 0.86 6.68
CA THR A 80 -6.87 1.59 7.95
C THR A 80 -5.87 1.01 8.95
N LEU A 81 -5.76 -0.32 9.02
CA LEU A 81 -4.76 -1.01 9.84
C LEU A 81 -3.34 -0.67 9.39
N ALA A 82 -3.09 -0.67 8.07
CA ALA A 82 -1.81 -0.24 7.51
C ALA A 82 -1.45 1.18 7.95
N LEU A 83 -2.42 2.10 7.93
CA LEU A 83 -2.22 3.47 8.40
C LEU A 83 -1.84 3.51 9.88
N VAL A 84 -2.57 2.83 10.76
CA VAL A 84 -2.27 2.78 12.19
C VAL A 84 -0.85 2.25 12.43
N VAL A 85 -0.50 1.13 11.79
CA VAL A 85 0.82 0.50 11.90
C VAL A 85 1.94 1.41 11.41
N VAL A 86 1.74 2.10 10.27
CA VAL A 86 2.73 3.04 9.72
C VAL A 86 2.90 4.28 10.60
N LEU A 87 1.83 4.78 11.22
CA LEU A 87 1.92 5.89 12.18
C LEU A 87 2.72 5.48 13.41
N ILE A 88 2.48 4.29 13.97
CA ILE A 88 3.28 3.75 15.07
C ILE A 88 4.76 3.64 14.67
N HIS A 89 5.05 3.07 13.49
CA HIS A 89 6.41 3.00 12.94
C HIS A 89 7.06 4.39 12.88
N GLY A 90 6.39 5.37 12.27
CA GLY A 90 6.92 6.73 12.11
C GLY A 90 7.17 7.42 13.45
N THR A 91 6.25 7.29 14.41
CA THR A 91 6.42 7.84 15.76
C THR A 91 7.63 7.25 16.46
N LEU A 92 7.80 5.92 16.44
CA LEU A 92 8.94 5.26 17.08
C LEU A 92 10.28 5.65 16.42
N VAL A 93 10.29 5.81 15.08
CA VAL A 93 11.49 6.27 14.37
C VAL A 93 11.86 7.70 14.76
N ILE A 94 10.88 8.62 14.82
CA ILE A 94 11.10 10.01 15.21
C ILE A 94 11.52 10.10 16.68
N GLU A 95 10.90 9.34 17.57
CA GLU A 95 11.29 9.28 18.99
C GLU A 95 12.73 8.80 19.16
N ARG A 96 13.15 7.81 18.37
CA ARG A 96 14.49 7.22 18.46
C ARG A 96 15.60 8.08 17.86
N TYR A 97 15.36 8.71 16.71
CA TYR A 97 16.40 9.38 15.93
C TYR A 97 16.23 10.90 15.86
N GLY A 98 15.16 11.44 16.44
CA GLY A 98 14.71 12.79 16.20
C GLY A 98 14.14 12.99 14.80
N PHE A 99 13.60 14.17 14.54
CA PHE A 99 13.15 14.55 13.22
C PHE A 99 14.32 15.16 12.43
N GLN A 100 14.63 14.62 11.24
CA GLN A 100 15.78 15.01 10.43
C GLN A 100 15.38 15.34 8.98
N TRP A 101 15.16 16.62 8.68
CA TRP A 101 14.78 17.11 7.33
C TRP A 101 15.76 16.68 6.23
N GLY A 102 17.05 16.59 6.55
CA GLY A 102 18.11 16.25 5.58
C GLY A 102 18.23 14.77 5.26
N TYR A 103 17.51 13.87 5.96
CA TYR A 103 17.65 12.43 5.77
C TYR A 103 16.64 11.91 4.73
N PRO A 104 17.07 11.51 3.52
CA PRO A 104 16.16 11.22 2.40
C PRO A 104 15.16 10.10 2.70
N LYS A 105 15.60 9.05 3.41
CA LYS A 105 14.73 7.93 3.81
C LYS A 105 13.59 8.39 4.72
N MET A 106 13.86 9.28 5.68
CA MET A 106 12.83 9.82 6.57
C MET A 106 11.84 10.68 5.80
N MET A 107 12.32 11.55 4.90
CA MET A 107 11.44 12.37 4.07
C MET A 107 10.57 11.52 3.16
N ALA A 108 11.14 10.49 2.51
CA ALA A 108 10.38 9.53 1.73
C ALA A 108 9.31 8.81 2.58
N GLY A 109 9.63 8.48 3.83
CA GLY A 109 8.70 7.87 4.79
C GLY A 109 7.51 8.80 5.13
N ILE A 110 7.78 10.07 5.41
CA ILE A 110 6.74 11.08 5.72
C ILE A 110 5.82 11.30 4.52
N ILE A 111 6.40 11.42 3.31
CA ILE A 111 5.60 11.60 2.09
C ILE A 111 4.75 10.34 1.85
N THR A 112 5.33 9.14 2.04
CA THR A 112 4.60 7.86 1.93
C THR A 112 3.44 7.79 2.91
N ALA A 113 3.67 8.13 4.19
CA ALA A 113 2.63 8.17 5.22
C ALA A 113 1.53 9.19 4.90
N SER A 114 1.90 10.37 4.39
CA SER A 114 0.95 11.41 3.97
C SER A 114 0.05 10.94 2.82
N ILE A 115 0.64 10.26 1.83
CA ILE A 115 -0.12 9.67 0.73
C ILE A 115 -1.00 8.50 1.22
N LEU A 116 -0.55 7.71 2.20
CA LEU A 116 -1.36 6.66 2.81
C LEU A 116 -2.59 7.25 3.54
N ILE A 117 -2.43 8.35 4.27
CA ILE A 117 -3.55 9.09 4.89
C ILE A 117 -4.56 9.50 3.82
N LEU A 118 -4.10 10.13 2.74
CA LEU A 118 -4.96 10.49 1.59
C LEU A 118 -5.66 9.26 0.99
N GLN A 119 -4.94 8.15 0.85
CA GLN A 119 -5.46 6.92 0.26
C GLN A 119 -6.57 6.29 1.10
N VAL A 120 -6.38 6.22 2.42
CA VAL A 120 -7.39 5.71 3.36
C VAL A 120 -8.59 6.64 3.41
N THR A 121 -8.35 7.95 3.52
CA THR A 121 -9.40 8.97 3.58
C THR A 121 -10.29 8.92 2.33
N THR A 122 -9.69 8.94 1.14
CA THR A 122 -10.43 8.83 -0.13
C THR A 122 -11.13 7.47 -0.27
N GLY A 123 -10.57 6.40 0.31
CA GLY A 123 -11.20 5.07 0.37
C GLY A 123 -12.52 5.09 1.15
N TRP A 124 -12.53 5.72 2.32
CA TRP A 124 -13.74 5.87 3.16
C TRP A 124 -14.75 6.86 2.57
N MET A 125 -14.29 8.00 2.06
CA MET A 125 -15.16 9.01 1.43
C MET A 125 -15.97 8.47 0.23
N ARG A 126 -15.47 7.43 -0.44
CA ARG A 126 -16.16 6.78 -1.56
C ARG A 126 -17.35 5.92 -1.11
N LEU A 127 -17.45 5.57 0.17
CA LEU A 127 -18.62 4.87 0.71
C LEU A 127 -19.84 5.80 0.80
N TYR A 128 -19.63 7.03 1.28
CA TYR A 128 -20.70 8.00 1.50
C TYR A 128 -21.18 8.65 0.20
N ARG A 129 -20.25 9.10 -0.65
CA ARG A 129 -20.60 9.72 -1.94
C ARG A 129 -19.56 9.37 -3.02
N PRO A 130 -19.78 8.30 -3.79
CA PRO A 130 -18.87 7.90 -4.86
C PRO A 130 -18.96 8.91 -6.01
N THR A 131 -17.85 9.56 -6.33
CA THR A 131 -17.71 10.42 -7.53
C THR A 131 -16.54 9.94 -8.39
N VAL A 132 -16.57 10.25 -9.68
CA VAL A 132 -15.47 9.92 -10.61
C VAL A 132 -14.16 10.56 -10.15
N LYS A 133 -14.21 11.81 -9.66
CA LYS A 133 -13.05 12.52 -9.11
C LYS A 133 -12.44 11.75 -7.94
N LYS A 134 -13.22 11.40 -6.91
CA LYS A 134 -12.74 10.63 -5.74
C LYS A 134 -12.19 9.26 -6.14
N ARG A 135 -12.82 8.58 -7.11
CA ARG A 135 -12.33 7.30 -7.64
C ARG A 135 -10.97 7.48 -8.31
N LYS A 136 -10.81 8.51 -9.16
CA LYS A 136 -9.54 8.80 -9.82
C LYS A 136 -8.46 9.14 -8.80
N THR A 137 -8.73 10.04 -7.85
CA THR A 137 -7.81 10.38 -6.76
C THR A 137 -7.34 9.13 -6.04
N HIS A 138 -8.26 8.31 -5.53
CA HIS A 138 -7.92 7.07 -4.81
C HIS A 138 -7.11 6.06 -5.66
N ILE A 139 -7.35 5.99 -6.97
CA ILE A 139 -6.54 5.13 -7.84
C ILE A 139 -5.13 5.71 -7.97
N TYR A 140 -5.01 6.99 -8.32
CA TYR A 140 -3.71 7.62 -8.55
C TYR A 140 -2.87 7.70 -7.27
N SER A 141 -3.45 8.11 -6.14
CA SER A 141 -2.74 8.08 -4.85
C SER A 141 -2.35 6.66 -4.45
N GLY A 142 -3.13 5.64 -4.79
CA GLY A 142 -2.75 4.24 -4.58
C GLY A 142 -1.57 3.78 -5.44
N MET A 143 -1.46 4.27 -6.67
CA MET A 143 -0.29 4.01 -7.52
C MET A 143 0.94 4.72 -6.97
N THR A 144 0.81 6.02 -6.65
CA THR A 144 1.88 6.82 -6.06
C THR A 144 2.37 6.22 -4.74
N LEU A 145 1.46 5.77 -3.88
CA LEU A 145 1.78 5.13 -2.60
C LEU A 145 2.69 3.92 -2.78
N PHE A 146 2.40 3.05 -3.76
CA PHE A 146 3.19 1.85 -4.01
C PHE A 146 4.63 2.19 -4.37
N PHE A 147 4.84 3.12 -5.30
CA PHE A 147 6.19 3.50 -5.73
C PHE A 147 6.96 4.27 -4.65
N LEU A 148 6.28 5.13 -3.89
CA LEU A 148 6.89 5.81 -2.75
C LEU A 148 7.29 4.85 -1.63
N LEU A 149 6.47 3.84 -1.36
CA LEU A 149 6.80 2.77 -0.40
C LEU A 149 8.07 2.03 -0.82
N VAL A 150 8.14 1.61 -2.10
CA VAL A 150 9.33 0.93 -2.63
C VAL A 150 10.57 1.82 -2.52
N LEU A 151 10.44 3.11 -2.88
CA LEU A 151 11.52 4.08 -2.76
C LEU A 151 11.98 4.23 -1.30
N HIS A 152 11.05 4.38 -0.35
CA HIS A 152 11.34 4.49 1.07
C HIS A 152 12.06 3.27 1.65
N ILE A 153 11.77 2.06 1.12
CA ILE A 153 12.42 0.82 1.56
C ILE A 153 13.86 0.70 1.02
N ILE A 154 14.11 1.21 -0.20
CA ILE A 154 15.42 1.12 -0.88
C ILE A 154 16.39 2.20 -0.39
N LEU A 155 15.91 3.40 -0.09
CA LEU A 155 16.68 4.44 0.60
C LEU A 155 17.03 4.00 2.03
#